data_AF-A0A4U0QKT9-F1
#
_entry.id   AF-A0A4U0QKT9-F1
#
_cell.length_a   1.000
_cell.length_b   1.000
_cell.length_c   1.000
_cell.angle_alpha   90.00
_cell.angle_beta   90.00
_cell.angle_gamma   90.00
#
_symmetry.space_group_name_H-M   'P 1'
#
loop_
_entity.id
_entity.type
_entity.pdbx_description
1 polymer ?
#
loop_
_entity_poly.entity_id
_entity_poly.type
_entity_poly.pdbx_seq_one_letter_code
_entity_poly.pdbx_strand_id
1 'polypeptide(L)' 'MKCPVDGTLLTISDRQGVEIDYCPTYREVWLDRGELDKIVKM' A
#
# COMPACT_ATOMS: atom_id res chain seq x y z
N MET A 1 2.24 8.22 -2.75
CA MET A 1 2.42 8.12 -4.23
C MET A 1 1.13 8.50 -4.98
N LYS A 2 1.15 8.62 -6.32
CA LYS A 2 -0.08 8.68 -7.14
C LYS A 2 -0.38 7.28 -7.68
N CYS A 3 -1.65 6.90 -7.70
CA CYS A 3 -2.10 5.62 -8.24
C CYS A 3 -1.83 5.58 -9.76
N PRO A 4 -1.23 4.50 -10.29
CA PRO A 4 -0.95 4.40 -11.72
C PRO A 4 -2.21 4.16 -12.57
N VAL A 5 -3.33 3.79 -11.95
CA VAL A 5 -4.60 3.49 -12.64
C VAL A 5 -5.38 4.77 -12.96
N ASP A 6 -5.50 5.67 -11.99
CA ASP A 6 -6.35 6.87 -12.10
C ASP A 6 -5.65 8.18 -11.71
N GLY A 7 -4.40 8.12 -11.24
CA GLY A 7 -3.64 9.28 -10.78
C GLY A 7 -4.06 9.82 -9.42
N THR A 8 -5.01 9.18 -8.72
CA THR A 8 -5.46 9.61 -7.38
C THR A 8 -4.32 9.49 -6.37
N LEU A 9 -4.27 10.38 -5.39
CA LEU A 9 -3.31 10.27 -4.30
C LEU A 9 -3.60 9.01 -3.47
N LEU A 10 -2.58 8.15 -3.35
CA LEU A 10 -2.65 6.99 -2.47
C LEU A 10 -2.75 7.45 -1.01
N THR A 11 -3.53 6.72 -0.24
CA THR A 11 -3.67 6.93 1.20
C THR A 11 -2.78 5.95 1.94
N ILE A 12 -2.00 6.46 2.88
CA ILE A 12 -1.11 5.67 3.72
C ILE A 12 -1.89 5.14 4.94
N SER A 13 -1.75 3.86 5.25
CA SER A 13 -2.25 3.25 6.48
C SER A 13 -1.18 2.36 7.10
N ASP A 14 -0.98 2.46 8.42
CA ASP A 14 -0.22 1.46 9.15
C ASP A 14 -1.12 0.28 9.54
N ARG A 15 -0.65 -0.93 9.30
CA ARG A 15 -1.27 -2.17 9.79
C ARG A 15 -0.19 -3.10 10.33
N GLN A 16 -0.24 -3.37 11.63
CA GLN A 16 0.69 -4.29 12.29
C GLN A 16 2.18 -3.89 12.09
N GLY A 17 2.48 -2.58 12.01
CA GLY A 17 3.84 -2.09 11.78
C GLY A 17 4.33 -2.24 10.33
N VAL A 18 3.40 -2.43 9.41
CA VAL A 18 3.60 -2.40 7.95
C VAL A 18 2.84 -1.19 7.43
N GLU A 19 3.56 -0.27 6.80
CA GLU A 19 2.94 0.86 6.12
C GLU A 19 2.36 0.34 4.79
N ILE A 20 1.18 0.82 4.42
CA ILE A 20 0.42 0.30 3.28
C ILE A 20 -0.15 1.49 2.52
N ASP A 21 0.27 1.63 1.28
CA ASP A 21 -0.31 2.58 0.34
C ASP A 21 -1.53 1.93 -0.33
N TYR A 22 -2.72 2.51 -0.16
CA TYR A 22 -3.92 2.02 -0.83
C TYR A 22 -4.65 3.12 -1.59
N CYS A 23 -5.24 2.74 -2.73
CA CYS A 23 -6.09 3.63 -3.52
C CYS A 23 -7.53 3.57 -2.98
N PRO A 24 -8.12 4.69 -2.51
CA PRO A 24 -9.49 4.67 -2.00
C PRO A 24 -10.54 4.42 -3.10
N THR A 25 -10.20 4.74 -4.36
CA THR A 25 -11.11 4.60 -5.51
C THR A 25 -11.25 3.14 -5.95
N TYR A 26 -10.12 2.46 -6.15
CA TYR A 26 -10.08 1.10 -6.71
C TYR A 26 -9.77 0.01 -5.67
N ARG A 27 -9.44 0.41 -4.44
CA ARG A 27 -9.02 -0.48 -3.34
C ARG A 27 -7.78 -1.32 -3.66
N GLU A 28 -6.97 -0.88 -4.61
CA GLU A 28 -5.67 -1.49 -4.88
C GLU A 28 -4.67 -1.15 -3.77
N VAL A 29 -3.79 -2.10 -3.47
CA VAL A 29 -2.78 -2.00 -2.42
C VAL A 29 -1.41 -2.11 -3.04
N TRP A 30 -0.54 -1.18 -2.65
CA TRP A 30 0.85 -1.08 -3.07
C TRP A 30 1.72 -1.17 -1.82
N LEU A 31 2.72 -2.05 -1.87
CA LEU A 31 3.63 -2.34 -0.77
C LEU A 31 5.05 -2.19 -1.26
N ASP A 32 5.89 -1.60 -0.44
CA ASP A 32 7.32 -1.58 -0.72
C ASP A 32 7.93 -2.96 -0.45
N ARG A 33 9.03 -3.27 -1.13
CA ARG A 33 9.67 -4.59 -1.08
C ARG A 33 9.99 -5.04 0.37
N GLY A 34 10.36 -4.11 1.25
CA GLY A 34 10.65 -4.40 2.66
C GLY A 34 9.42 -4.66 3.54
N GLU A 35 8.26 -4.16 3.12
CA GLU A 35 6.97 -4.36 3.81
C GLU A 35 6.37 -5.71 3.47
N LEU A 36 6.45 -6.08 2.19
CA LEU A 36 6.02 -7.39 1.72
C LEU A 36 6.78 -8.53 2.43
N ASP A 37 8.08 -8.37 2.66
CA ASP A 37 8.90 -9.34 3.41
C ASP A 37 8.40 -9.55 4.85
N LYS A 38 7.85 -8.52 5.49
CA LYS A 38 7.25 -8.64 6.83
C LYS A 38 5.96 -9.45 6.79
N ILE A 39 5.14 -9.29 5.75
CA ILE A 39 3.87 -10.01 5.59
C ILE A 39 4.11 -11.49 5.21
N VAL A 40 5.05 -11.76 4.30
CA VAL A 40 5.30 -13.12 3.76
C VAL A 40 6.01 -14.03 4.77
N LYS A 41 6.74 -13.46 5.73
CA LYS A 41 7.44 -14.23 6.79
C LYS A 41 6.59 -14.49 8.04
N MET A 42 5.31 -14.10 8.05
CA MET A 42 4.36 -14.38 9.14
C MET A 42 3.84 -15.82 9.11
#